data_AF-R7WA63-F1
#
_entry.id   AF-R7WA63-F1
#
_cell.length_a   1.000
_cell.length_b   1.000
_cell.length_c   1.000
_cell.angle_alpha   90.00
_cell.angle_beta   90.00
_cell.angle_gamma   90.00
#
_symmetry.space_group_name_H-M   'P 1'
#
loop_
_entity.id
_entity.type
_entity.pdbx_description
1 polymer ?
#
loop_
_entity_poly.entity_id
_entity_poly.type
_entity_poly.pdbx_seq_one_letter_code
_entity_poly.pdbx_strand_id
1 'polypeptide(L)'
;MMMVVWFEEFQTFKDKTSAINPVTGVNEQLTTMIQKHIEPKQKIAVGKLEYKDIIEDKLGISCLFDGTIMELMWGLKNCMQYLVPEEKSELTKEDRLHMSEGMKILLRRYKIEVELEMVNKLIIEKTGILYSSDVCVNKHSDFMRSAGEHLKKISDIDSRHWGLVKIAAALKILCYPDEGLPGDPRPVFSRDEFFKLVHHGPLYEGKILKVPCKIAFDQMVSARGLRNKTLPLLAHYVREAREAYEADQALMSSS
;
A
#
# COMPACT_ATOMS: atom_id res chain seq x y z
N MET A 1 -6.20 -1.61 9.30
CA MET A 1 -5.06 -2.04 8.46
C MET A 1 -5.15 -3.55 8.41
N MET A 2 -5.36 -4.15 7.24
CA MET A 2 -5.35 -5.61 7.13
C MET A 2 -3.88 -6.03 7.24
N MET A 3 -3.55 -6.78 8.28
CA MET A 3 -2.20 -7.27 8.50
C MET A 3 -1.98 -8.46 7.57
N VAL A 4 -1.09 -8.31 6.59
CA VAL A 4 -0.85 -9.31 5.52
C VAL A 4 0.14 -10.38 5.98
N VAL A 5 0.95 -10.08 6.99
CA VAL A 5 1.97 -10.96 7.57
C VAL A 5 1.96 -10.86 9.09
N TRP A 6 2.18 -11.97 9.76
CA TRP A 6 2.37 -12.04 11.20
C TRP A 6 3.72 -12.70 11.51
N PHE A 7 4.34 -12.27 12.60
CA PHE A 7 5.63 -12.79 13.04
C PHE A 7 5.41 -14.07 13.84
N GLU A 8 6.12 -15.15 13.48
CA GLU A 8 6.07 -16.44 14.18
C GLU A 8 7.31 -16.67 15.03
N GLU A 9 8.50 -16.67 14.40
CA GLU A 9 9.76 -16.89 15.09
C GLU A 9 10.92 -16.28 14.30
N PHE A 10 11.99 -15.89 15.00
CA PHE A 10 13.24 -15.40 14.42
C PHE A 10 14.42 -16.18 14.99
N GLN A 11 15.39 -16.47 14.13
CA GLN A 11 16.59 -17.21 14.51
C GLN A 11 17.81 -16.67 13.79
N THR A 12 18.87 -16.41 14.54
CA THR A 12 20.15 -15.95 14.02
C THR A 12 21.06 -17.13 13.74
N PHE A 13 21.74 -17.07 12.59
CA PHE A 13 22.76 -18.02 12.20
C PHE A 13 24.07 -17.28 11.99
N LYS A 14 25.19 -17.94 12.31
CA LYS A 14 26.54 -17.36 12.16
C LYS A 14 26.82 -17.00 10.71
N ASP A 15 26.37 -17.83 9.79
CA ASP A 15 26.49 -17.64 8.36
C ASP A 15 25.31 -18.29 7.63
N LYS A 16 24.94 -17.76 6.46
CA LYS A 16 23.80 -18.28 5.69
C LYS A 16 24.02 -19.72 5.24
N THR A 17 25.26 -20.08 4.92
CA THR A 17 25.64 -21.40 4.40
C THR A 17 25.57 -22.51 5.45
N SER A 18 25.75 -22.20 6.75
CA SER A 18 25.58 -23.15 7.84
C SER A 18 24.12 -23.40 8.20
N ALA A 19 23.20 -22.53 7.76
CA ALA A 19 21.77 -22.73 7.92
C ALA A 19 21.19 -23.59 6.79
N ILE A 20 21.55 -23.26 5.54
CA ILE A 20 20.99 -23.90 4.34
C ILE A 20 22.01 -23.87 3.20
N ASN A 21 22.32 -25.04 2.61
CA ASN A 21 23.15 -25.14 1.41
C ASN A 21 22.85 -26.43 0.62
N PRO A 22 23.26 -26.52 -0.66
CA PRO A 22 22.95 -27.68 -1.50
C PRO A 22 23.57 -29.01 -1.04
N VAL A 23 24.68 -28.97 -0.29
CA VAL A 23 25.45 -30.16 0.11
C VAL A 23 24.86 -30.79 1.38
N THR A 24 24.70 -30.01 2.43
CA THR A 24 24.22 -30.49 3.74
C THR A 24 22.71 -30.33 3.93
N GLY A 25 22.02 -29.66 2.99
CA GLY A 25 20.60 -29.40 3.09
C GLY A 25 20.27 -28.29 4.09
N VAL A 26 19.17 -28.47 4.82
CA VAL A 26 18.71 -27.58 5.89
C VAL A 26 19.25 -28.09 7.22
N ASN A 27 19.90 -27.24 8.01
CA ASN A 27 20.44 -27.67 9.30
C ASN A 27 19.33 -28.03 10.30
N GLU A 28 19.69 -28.74 11.38
CA GLU A 28 18.73 -29.24 12.38
C GLU A 28 17.93 -28.11 13.04
N GLN A 29 18.59 -27.00 13.33
CA GLN A 29 18.00 -25.86 14.02
C GLN A 29 16.90 -25.18 13.17
N LEU A 30 17.18 -24.89 11.89
CA LEU A 30 16.22 -24.34 10.94
C LEU A 30 15.13 -25.36 10.59
N THR A 31 15.46 -26.65 10.49
CA THR A 31 14.48 -27.72 10.26
C THR A 31 13.46 -27.77 11.40
N THR A 32 13.94 -27.74 12.65
CA THR A 32 13.08 -27.74 13.85
C THR A 32 12.16 -26.52 13.85
N MET A 33 12.71 -25.34 13.54
CA MET A 33 11.93 -24.09 13.46
C MET A 33 10.83 -24.19 12.40
N ILE A 34 11.15 -24.67 11.19
CA ILE A 34 10.18 -24.83 10.10
C ILE A 34 9.08 -25.83 10.51
N GLN A 35 9.46 -27.00 11.02
CA GLN A 35 8.52 -28.07 11.39
C GLN A 35 7.59 -27.70 12.54
N LYS A 36 8.05 -26.83 13.45
CA LYS A 36 7.25 -26.32 14.56
C LYS A 36 6.05 -25.46 14.09
N HIS A 37 6.21 -24.73 12.98
CA HIS A 37 5.24 -23.73 12.54
C HIS A 37 4.44 -24.12 11.31
N ILE A 38 4.86 -25.15 10.58
CA ILE A 38 4.18 -25.56 9.36
C ILE A 38 3.07 -26.57 9.64
N GLU A 39 1.87 -26.30 9.13
CA GLU A 39 0.76 -27.24 9.16
C GLU A 39 0.80 -28.22 7.97
N PRO A 40 0.19 -29.42 8.08
CA PRO A 40 0.12 -30.36 6.97
C PRO A 40 -0.47 -29.72 5.70
N LYS A 41 0.21 -29.91 4.56
CA LYS A 41 -0.14 -29.37 3.22
C LYS A 41 0.05 -27.85 3.05
N GLN A 42 0.51 -27.14 4.07
CA GLN A 42 0.90 -25.75 3.92
C GLN A 42 2.17 -25.64 3.06
N LYS A 43 2.30 -24.52 2.34
CA LYS A 43 3.49 -24.22 1.54
C LYS A 43 4.31 -23.12 2.20
N ILE A 44 5.64 -23.17 2.03
CA ILE A 44 6.54 -22.13 2.51
C ILE A 44 6.90 -21.18 1.38
N ALA A 45 6.66 -19.88 1.56
CA ALA A 45 7.21 -18.86 0.67
C ALA A 45 8.69 -18.64 0.96
N VAL A 46 9.55 -18.74 -0.06
CA VAL A 46 11.00 -18.57 0.10
C VAL A 46 11.54 -17.45 -0.78
N GLY A 47 12.61 -16.79 -0.35
CA GLY A 47 13.20 -15.65 -1.06
C GLY A 47 14.21 -16.00 -2.15
N LYS A 48 14.53 -17.28 -2.36
CA LYS A 48 15.47 -17.77 -3.39
C LYS A 48 15.01 -19.09 -3.97
N LEU A 49 15.22 -19.28 -5.28
CA LEU A 49 14.94 -20.55 -5.96
C LEU A 49 15.76 -21.70 -5.35
N GLU A 50 17.05 -21.46 -5.08
CA GLU A 50 17.92 -22.44 -4.43
C GLU A 50 17.36 -22.94 -3.09
N TYR A 51 16.76 -22.06 -2.27
CA TYR A 51 16.18 -22.46 -0.99
C TYR A 51 14.92 -23.30 -1.17
N LYS A 52 14.12 -23.00 -2.21
CA LYS A 52 12.97 -23.83 -2.58
C LYS A 52 13.44 -25.23 -2.93
N ASP A 53 14.43 -25.35 -3.82
CA ASP A 53 14.91 -26.64 -4.31
C ASP A 53 15.46 -27.49 -3.15
N ILE A 54 16.24 -26.89 -2.24
CA ILE A 54 16.79 -27.57 -1.06
C ILE A 54 15.69 -28.02 -0.10
N ILE A 55 14.72 -27.14 0.22
CA ILE A 55 13.66 -27.47 1.19
C ILE A 55 12.72 -28.54 0.62
N GLU A 56 12.36 -28.45 -0.66
CA GLU A 56 11.52 -29.45 -1.33
C GLU A 56 12.22 -30.82 -1.40
N ASP A 57 13.51 -30.87 -1.77
CA ASP A 57 14.28 -32.11 -1.85
C ASP A 57 14.58 -32.74 -0.48
N LYS A 58 15.01 -31.93 0.49
CA LYS A 58 15.51 -32.44 1.79
C LYS A 58 14.44 -32.61 2.85
N LEU A 59 13.40 -31.78 2.84
CA LEU A 59 12.33 -31.80 3.85
C LEU A 59 11.00 -32.30 3.30
N GLY A 60 10.85 -32.44 1.98
CA GLY A 60 9.58 -32.87 1.36
C GLY A 60 8.45 -31.85 1.52
N ILE A 61 8.78 -30.59 1.83
CA ILE A 61 7.82 -29.52 2.07
C ILE A 61 7.69 -28.69 0.78
N SER A 62 6.46 -28.54 0.28
CA SER A 62 6.19 -27.72 -0.89
C SER A 62 6.49 -26.23 -0.63
N CYS A 63 7.13 -25.58 -1.59
CA CYS A 63 7.52 -24.17 -1.51
C CYS A 63 6.86 -23.31 -2.60
N LEU A 64 6.74 -22.02 -2.32
CA LEU A 64 6.32 -20.97 -3.25
C LEU A 64 7.51 -20.07 -3.56
N PHE A 65 7.76 -19.89 -4.85
CA PHE A 65 8.76 -18.97 -5.37
C PHE A 65 8.26 -18.46 -6.73
N ASP A 66 7.72 -17.24 -6.73
CA ASP A 66 7.18 -16.57 -7.91
C ASP A 66 7.31 -15.04 -7.74
N GLY A 67 6.88 -14.28 -8.75
CA GLY A 67 6.94 -12.81 -8.72
C GLY A 67 6.18 -12.19 -7.55
N THR A 68 5.06 -12.78 -7.12
CA THR A 68 4.30 -12.30 -5.95
C THR A 68 5.08 -12.52 -4.66
N ILE A 69 5.74 -13.67 -4.51
CA ILE A 69 6.63 -13.92 -3.37
C ILE A 69 7.83 -12.97 -3.38
N MET A 70 8.39 -12.64 -4.54
CA MET A 70 9.50 -11.68 -4.62
C MET A 70 9.09 -10.27 -4.18
N GLU A 71 7.90 -9.80 -4.56
CA GLU A 71 7.34 -8.52 -4.09
C GLU A 71 7.11 -8.54 -2.56
N LEU A 72 6.62 -9.66 -2.03
CA LEU A 72 6.45 -9.85 -0.59
C LEU A 72 7.79 -9.79 0.16
N MET A 73 8.79 -10.53 -0.33
CA MET A 73 10.13 -10.57 0.27
C MET A 73 10.81 -9.20 0.23
N TRP A 74 10.60 -8.45 -0.85
CA TRP A 74 11.04 -7.05 -0.93
C TRP A 74 10.39 -6.18 0.15
N GLY A 75 9.07 -6.31 0.36
CA GLY A 75 8.35 -5.59 1.41
C GLY A 75 8.83 -5.95 2.82
N LEU A 76 8.98 -7.25 3.10
CA LEU A 76 9.48 -7.77 4.38
C LEU A 76 10.87 -7.22 4.71
N LYS A 77 11.79 -7.20 3.74
CA LYS A 77 13.11 -6.60 3.89
C LYS A 77 13.04 -5.12 4.30
N ASN A 78 12.19 -4.33 3.64
CA ASN A 78 12.02 -2.91 3.96
C ASN A 78 11.33 -2.66 5.31
N CYS A 79 10.61 -3.65 5.84
CA CYS A 79 9.97 -3.60 7.14
C CYS A 79 10.73 -4.35 8.25
N MET A 80 11.92 -4.91 7.97
CA MET A 80 12.61 -5.83 8.87
C MET A 80 12.83 -5.25 10.28
N GLN A 81 13.27 -3.99 10.38
CA GLN A 81 13.49 -3.28 11.65
C GLN A 81 12.23 -3.18 12.54
N TYR A 82 11.03 -3.31 11.94
CA TYR A 82 9.75 -3.27 12.66
C TYR A 82 9.20 -4.68 12.94
N LEU A 83 9.46 -5.64 12.05
CA LEU A 83 8.99 -7.01 12.15
C LEU A 83 9.86 -7.86 13.07
N VAL A 84 11.17 -7.57 13.08
CA VAL A 84 12.19 -8.27 13.86
C VAL A 84 13.12 -7.22 14.48
N PRO A 85 12.75 -6.62 15.62
CA PRO A 85 13.56 -5.57 16.25
C PRO A 85 14.96 -6.01 16.67
N GLU A 86 15.17 -7.31 16.86
CA GLU A 86 16.48 -7.92 17.15
C GLU A 86 17.42 -7.88 15.93
N GLU A 87 16.87 -7.83 14.71
CA GLU A 87 17.63 -7.76 13.47
C GLU A 87 18.04 -6.30 13.20
N LYS A 88 19.34 -6.05 13.33
CA LYS A 88 19.94 -4.71 13.19
C LYS A 88 20.62 -4.50 11.84
N SER A 89 20.59 -5.50 10.95
CA SER A 89 21.20 -5.38 9.63
C SER A 89 20.51 -4.29 8.83
N GLU A 90 21.29 -3.33 8.34
CA GLU A 90 20.82 -2.40 7.35
C GLU A 90 20.67 -3.09 5.99
N LEU A 91 19.70 -2.62 5.20
CA LEU A 91 19.61 -3.02 3.79
C LEU A 91 20.90 -2.68 3.06
N THR A 92 21.46 -3.66 2.35
CA THR A 92 22.62 -3.43 1.47
C THR A 92 22.23 -2.49 0.32
N LYS A 93 23.22 -1.89 -0.35
CA LYS A 93 22.94 -1.11 -1.58
C LYS A 93 22.22 -1.97 -2.61
N GLU A 94 22.67 -3.20 -2.83
CA GLU A 94 22.04 -4.17 -3.74
C GLU A 94 20.57 -4.47 -3.37
N ASP A 95 20.26 -4.59 -2.08
CA ASP A 95 18.88 -4.77 -1.63
C ASP A 95 18.01 -3.52 -1.88
N ARG A 96 18.60 -2.32 -1.86
CA ARG A 96 17.92 -1.04 -2.13
C ARG A 96 17.71 -0.77 -3.63
N LEU A 97 18.57 -1.34 -4.49
CA LEU A 97 18.53 -1.14 -5.95
C LEU A 97 17.31 -1.76 -6.62
N HIS A 98 16.57 -2.64 -5.95
CA HIS A 98 15.33 -3.17 -6.50
C HIS A 98 14.15 -2.31 -6.04
N MET A 99 13.42 -1.67 -6.95
CA MET A 99 12.06 -1.19 -6.68
C MET A 99 11.05 -2.31 -6.89
N SER A 100 10.06 -2.40 -6.01
CA SER A 100 8.90 -3.26 -6.25
C SER A 100 8.09 -2.80 -7.44
N GLU A 101 7.47 -3.73 -8.16
CA GLU A 101 6.62 -3.43 -9.31
C GLU A 101 5.40 -2.60 -8.89
N GLY A 102 4.83 -2.90 -7.71
CA GLY A 102 3.75 -2.11 -7.13
C GLY A 102 4.14 -0.64 -6.92
N MET A 103 5.37 -0.39 -6.46
CA MET A 103 5.91 0.96 -6.29
C MET A 103 6.08 1.67 -7.64
N LYS A 104 6.63 1.01 -8.67
CA LYS A 104 6.79 1.59 -10.02
C LYS A 104 5.46 2.00 -10.63
N ILE A 105 4.46 1.13 -10.56
CA ILE A 105 3.10 1.40 -11.07
C ILE A 105 2.51 2.63 -10.38
N LEU A 106 2.68 2.72 -9.06
CA LEU A 106 2.16 3.84 -8.29
C LEU A 106 2.87 5.15 -8.62
N LEU A 107 4.20 5.17 -8.67
CA LEU A 107 4.98 6.36 -9.03
C LEU A 107 4.61 6.87 -10.42
N ARG A 108 4.46 5.97 -11.40
CA ARG A 108 3.99 6.30 -12.76
C ARG A 108 2.59 6.93 -12.74
N ARG A 109 1.67 6.41 -11.92
CA ARG A 109 0.32 6.99 -11.76
C ARG A 109 0.37 8.43 -11.27
N TYR A 110 1.31 8.74 -10.37
CA TYR A 110 1.55 10.09 -9.87
C TYR A 110 2.48 10.94 -10.75
N LYS A 111 2.95 10.39 -11.88
CA LYS A 111 3.90 11.06 -12.79
C LYS A 111 5.19 11.47 -12.08
N ILE A 112 5.68 10.61 -11.19
CA ILE A 112 6.96 10.79 -10.48
C ILE A 112 7.96 9.82 -11.07
N GLU A 113 9.08 10.33 -11.56
CA GLU A 113 10.16 9.56 -12.16
C GLU A 113 11.28 9.38 -11.14
N VAL A 114 11.62 8.13 -10.85
CA VAL A 114 12.64 7.74 -9.88
C VAL A 114 13.47 6.63 -10.51
N GLU A 115 14.77 6.84 -10.62
CA GLU A 115 15.72 5.81 -11.04
C GLU A 115 15.98 4.83 -9.88
N LEU A 116 16.31 3.58 -10.21
CA LEU A 116 16.51 2.51 -9.21
C LEU A 116 17.58 2.86 -8.18
N GLU A 117 18.63 3.53 -8.63
CA GLU A 117 19.80 3.94 -7.85
C GLU A 117 19.47 5.06 -6.85
N MET A 118 18.41 5.82 -7.10
CA MET A 118 17.96 6.92 -6.24
C MET A 118 17.04 6.47 -5.11
N VAL A 119 16.57 5.21 -5.13
CA VAL A 119 15.55 4.72 -4.21
C VAL A 119 16.12 4.61 -2.80
N ASN A 120 15.46 5.28 -1.87
CA ASN A 120 15.84 5.29 -0.47
C ASN A 120 14.62 5.10 0.44
N LYS A 121 14.90 4.92 1.73
CA LYS A 121 13.88 4.67 2.77
C LYS A 121 12.77 5.72 2.77
N LEU A 122 13.09 7.00 2.63
CA LEU A 122 12.10 8.08 2.65
C LEU A 122 11.18 8.02 1.44
N ILE A 123 11.72 7.77 0.24
CA ILE A 123 10.93 7.59 -0.99
C ILE A 123 9.98 6.39 -0.82
N ILE A 124 10.47 5.27 -0.31
CA ILE A 124 9.66 4.06 -0.06
C ILE A 124 8.52 4.36 0.92
N GLU A 125 8.83 4.97 2.07
CA GLU A 125 7.84 5.31 3.10
C GLU A 125 6.76 6.26 2.57
N LYS A 126 7.14 7.35 1.89
CA LYS A 126 6.17 8.31 1.34
C LYS A 126 5.32 7.67 0.24
N THR A 127 5.92 6.82 -0.59
CA THR A 127 5.18 6.08 -1.62
C THR A 127 4.17 5.10 -1.00
N GLY A 128 4.54 4.42 0.09
CA GLY A 128 3.63 3.56 0.86
C GLY A 128 2.45 4.32 1.47
N ILE A 129 2.65 5.57 1.91
CA ILE A 129 1.56 6.44 2.38
C ILE A 129 0.60 6.78 1.23
N LEU A 130 1.13 7.12 0.04
CA LEU A 130 0.28 7.38 -1.13
C LEU A 130 -0.54 6.14 -1.52
N TYR A 131 0.08 4.96 -1.49
CA TYR A 131 -0.61 3.69 -1.75
C TYR A 131 -1.76 3.47 -0.78
N SER A 132 -1.48 3.62 0.52
CA SER A 132 -2.46 3.43 1.59
C SER A 132 -3.63 4.41 1.49
N SER A 133 -3.35 5.65 1.09
CA SER A 133 -4.38 6.65 0.80
C SER A 133 -5.29 6.22 -0.36
N ASP A 134 -4.73 5.70 -1.45
CA ASP A 134 -5.50 5.22 -2.60
C ASP A 134 -6.36 4.01 -2.25
N VAL A 135 -5.78 3.02 -1.55
CA VAL A 135 -6.52 1.84 -1.06
C VAL A 135 -7.66 2.26 -0.14
N CYS A 136 -7.42 3.22 0.77
CA CYS A 136 -8.44 3.71 1.69
C CYS A 136 -9.62 4.37 0.96
N VAL A 137 -9.39 5.03 -0.16
CA VAL A 137 -10.44 5.60 -1.01
C VAL A 137 -11.14 4.51 -1.82
N ASN A 138 -10.36 3.62 -2.45
CA ASN A 138 -10.87 2.63 -3.40
C ASN A 138 -11.65 1.50 -2.73
N LYS A 139 -11.38 1.16 -1.46
CA LYS A 139 -12.17 0.16 -0.72
C LYS A 139 -13.66 0.54 -0.60
N HIS A 140 -13.99 1.82 -0.76
CA HIS A 140 -15.37 2.32 -0.73
C HIS A 140 -15.99 2.46 -2.12
N SER A 141 -15.28 2.04 -3.18
CA SER A 141 -15.70 2.28 -4.58
C SER A 141 -17.10 1.73 -4.86
N ASP A 142 -17.33 0.44 -4.61
CA ASP A 142 -18.60 -0.20 -4.95
C ASP A 142 -19.77 0.42 -4.20
N PHE A 143 -19.59 0.64 -2.89
CA PHE A 143 -20.57 1.30 -2.05
C PHE A 143 -20.90 2.72 -2.56
N MET A 144 -19.87 3.52 -2.86
CA MET A 144 -20.07 4.89 -3.36
C MET A 144 -20.71 4.92 -4.74
N ARG A 145 -20.32 4.02 -5.65
CA ARG A 145 -20.92 3.94 -6.98
C ARG A 145 -22.38 3.54 -6.90
N SER A 146 -22.70 2.51 -6.12
CA SER A 146 -24.09 2.08 -5.88
C SER A 146 -24.94 3.18 -5.25
N ALA A 147 -24.44 3.86 -4.22
CA ALA A 147 -25.14 4.98 -3.59
C ALA A 147 -25.29 6.18 -4.56
N GLY A 148 -24.28 6.41 -5.40
CA GLY A 148 -24.29 7.45 -6.44
C GLY A 148 -25.35 7.22 -7.52
N GLU A 149 -25.74 5.98 -7.82
CA GLU A 149 -26.85 5.72 -8.75
C GLU A 149 -28.20 6.24 -8.23
N HIS A 150 -28.41 6.24 -6.92
CA HIS A 150 -29.63 6.79 -6.32
C HIS A 150 -29.71 8.31 -6.52
N LEU A 151 -28.57 9.01 -6.59
CA LEU A 151 -28.53 10.45 -6.88
C LEU A 151 -29.19 10.77 -8.23
N LYS A 152 -28.93 9.94 -9.25
CA LYS A 152 -29.57 10.09 -10.56
C LYS A 152 -31.04 9.69 -10.53
N LYS A 153 -31.36 8.55 -9.90
CA LYS A 153 -32.72 8.00 -9.87
C LYS A 153 -33.72 8.89 -9.09
N ILE A 154 -33.27 9.56 -8.03
CA ILE A 154 -34.15 10.29 -7.09
C ILE A 154 -34.06 11.80 -7.28
N SER A 155 -32.86 12.35 -7.50
CA SER A 155 -32.63 13.80 -7.59
C SER A 155 -32.20 14.28 -8.98
N ASP A 156 -32.16 13.38 -9.97
CA ASP A 156 -31.68 13.66 -11.33
C ASP A 156 -30.22 14.18 -11.39
N ILE A 157 -29.39 13.85 -10.40
CA ILE A 157 -27.98 14.25 -10.33
C ILE A 157 -27.11 13.16 -10.99
N ASP A 158 -26.46 13.46 -12.13
CA ASP A 158 -25.56 12.52 -12.80
C ASP A 158 -24.17 12.49 -12.15
N SER A 159 -23.92 11.45 -11.34
CA SER A 159 -22.66 11.25 -10.63
C SER A 159 -21.69 10.27 -11.32
N ARG A 160 -22.00 9.77 -12.53
CA ARG A 160 -21.21 8.70 -13.20
C ARG A 160 -19.75 9.08 -13.39
N HIS A 161 -19.50 10.34 -13.77
CA HIS A 161 -18.15 10.85 -14.02
C HIS A 161 -17.51 11.50 -12.79
N TRP A 162 -18.18 11.50 -11.63
CA TRP A 162 -17.61 12.06 -10.41
C TRP A 162 -16.53 11.13 -9.85
N GLY A 163 -15.50 11.74 -9.25
CA GLY A 163 -14.57 11.01 -8.38
C GLY A 163 -15.26 10.55 -7.10
N LEU A 164 -14.80 9.44 -6.52
CA LEU A 164 -15.42 8.82 -5.34
C LEU A 164 -15.57 9.80 -4.16
N VAL A 165 -14.58 10.67 -3.92
CA VAL A 165 -14.63 11.66 -2.83
C VAL A 165 -15.73 12.71 -3.05
N LYS A 166 -16.00 13.09 -4.30
CA LYS A 166 -17.10 14.02 -4.63
C LYS A 166 -18.45 13.35 -4.38
N ILE A 167 -18.59 12.06 -4.73
CA ILE A 167 -19.81 11.28 -4.42
C ILE A 167 -20.00 11.19 -2.91
N ALA A 168 -18.96 10.84 -2.16
CA ALA A 168 -19.01 10.77 -0.70
C ALA A 168 -19.41 12.11 -0.06
N ALA A 169 -18.88 13.23 -0.57
CA ALA A 169 -19.25 14.57 -0.12
C ALA A 169 -20.72 14.90 -0.39
N ALA A 170 -21.24 14.52 -1.56
CA ALA A 170 -22.65 14.70 -1.89
C ALA A 170 -23.56 13.90 -0.96
N LEU A 171 -23.21 12.64 -0.71
CA LEU A 171 -23.94 11.77 0.22
C LEU A 171 -23.85 12.28 1.66
N LYS A 172 -22.73 12.87 2.07
CA LYS A 172 -22.57 13.49 3.38
C LYS A 172 -23.52 14.69 3.55
N ILE A 173 -23.60 15.58 2.57
CA ILE A 173 -24.56 16.70 2.58
C ILE A 173 -25.99 16.16 2.63
N LEU A 174 -26.29 15.16 1.80
CA LEU A 174 -27.62 14.56 1.70
C LEU A 174 -28.09 13.91 3.00
N CYS A 175 -27.20 13.20 3.70
CA CYS A 175 -27.53 12.49 4.93
C CYS A 175 -27.48 13.39 6.17
N TYR A 176 -26.67 14.45 6.14
CA TYR A 176 -26.38 15.33 7.28
C TYR A 176 -26.20 16.79 6.81
N PRO A 177 -27.27 17.45 6.36
CA PRO A 177 -27.20 18.78 5.75
C PRO A 177 -26.68 19.86 6.72
N ASP A 178 -26.90 19.68 8.02
CA ASP A 178 -26.53 20.65 9.06
C ASP A 178 -25.06 20.57 9.49
N GLU A 179 -24.34 19.49 9.16
CA GLU A 179 -22.97 19.24 9.64
C GLU A 179 -21.88 19.89 8.77
N GLY A 180 -22.24 20.55 7.67
CA GLY A 180 -21.29 21.19 6.74
C GLY A 180 -20.26 20.21 6.13
N LEU A 181 -19.38 20.76 5.28
CA LEU A 181 -18.21 20.05 4.74
C LEU A 181 -16.92 20.77 5.19
N PRO A 182 -15.78 20.07 5.24
CA PRO A 182 -14.49 20.71 5.39
C PRO A 182 -14.17 21.51 4.11
N GLY A 183 -14.45 22.81 4.14
CA GLY A 183 -14.23 23.74 3.03
C GLY A 183 -15.51 24.16 2.30
N ASP A 184 -15.35 24.97 1.27
CA ASP A 184 -16.46 25.51 0.48
C ASP A 184 -17.01 24.46 -0.50
N PRO A 185 -18.30 24.10 -0.45
CA PRO A 185 -18.91 23.16 -1.40
C PRO A 185 -19.18 23.76 -2.78
N ARG A 186 -19.20 25.10 -2.93
CA ARG A 186 -19.58 25.80 -4.18
C ARG A 186 -18.67 25.50 -5.38
N PRO A 187 -17.34 25.33 -5.23
CA PRO A 187 -16.48 24.91 -6.34
C PRO A 187 -16.68 23.44 -6.74
N VAL A 188 -17.35 22.63 -5.91
CA VAL A 188 -17.49 21.19 -6.10
C VAL A 188 -18.82 20.84 -6.76
N PHE A 189 -19.90 21.53 -6.36
CA PHE A 189 -21.26 21.30 -6.83
C PHE A 189 -21.84 22.56 -7.47
N SER A 190 -22.59 22.38 -8.55
CA SER A 190 -23.42 23.47 -9.09
C SER A 190 -24.48 23.89 -8.07
N ARG A 191 -25.06 25.07 -8.25
CA ARG A 191 -26.10 25.59 -7.36
C ARG A 191 -27.32 24.68 -7.29
N ASP A 192 -27.74 24.12 -8.44
CA ASP A 192 -28.87 23.19 -8.52
C ASP A 192 -28.56 21.87 -7.81
N GLU A 193 -27.39 21.27 -8.08
CA GLU A 193 -26.95 20.05 -7.39
C GLU A 193 -26.90 20.26 -5.88
N PHE A 194 -26.28 21.34 -5.42
CA PHE A 194 -26.16 21.63 -3.99
C PHE A 194 -27.53 21.82 -3.34
N PHE A 195 -28.44 22.58 -3.97
CA PHE A 195 -29.80 22.75 -3.49
C PHE A 195 -30.52 21.41 -3.34
N LYS A 196 -30.49 20.56 -4.36
CA LYS A 196 -31.08 19.22 -4.33
C LYS A 196 -30.45 18.35 -3.24
N LEU A 197 -29.13 18.38 -3.07
CA LEU A 197 -28.45 17.60 -2.04
C LEU A 197 -28.88 18.01 -0.62
N VAL A 198 -29.06 19.30 -0.36
CA VAL A 198 -29.50 19.80 0.95
C VAL A 198 -30.96 19.44 1.24
N HIS A 199 -31.83 19.51 0.23
CA HIS A 199 -33.29 19.41 0.46
C HIS A 199 -33.90 18.03 0.16
N HIS A 200 -33.27 17.20 -0.67
CA HIS A 200 -33.85 15.91 -1.07
C HIS A 200 -33.55 14.77 -0.10
N GLY A 201 -32.79 14.99 0.98
CA GLY A 201 -32.42 13.95 1.95
C GLY A 201 -33.55 13.01 2.39
N PRO A 202 -34.75 13.52 2.75
CA PRO A 202 -35.89 12.68 3.13
C PRO A 202 -36.33 11.68 2.05
N LEU A 203 -36.10 11.96 0.77
CA LEU A 203 -36.47 11.07 -0.34
C LEU A 203 -35.59 9.80 -0.41
N TYR A 204 -34.49 9.76 0.34
CA TYR A 204 -33.52 8.66 0.34
C TYR A 204 -33.67 7.73 1.55
N GLU A 205 -34.70 7.92 2.37
CA GLU A 205 -34.95 7.09 3.54
C GLU A 205 -35.13 5.62 3.13
N GLY A 206 -34.39 4.72 3.79
CA GLY A 206 -34.35 3.29 3.43
C GLY A 206 -33.66 2.96 2.10
N LYS A 207 -33.11 3.93 1.36
CA LYS A 207 -32.32 3.71 0.13
C LYS A 207 -30.83 3.82 0.35
N ILE A 208 -30.41 4.64 1.32
CA ILE A 208 -29.00 4.87 1.65
C ILE A 208 -28.80 4.76 3.16
N LEU A 209 -27.70 4.10 3.55
CA LEU A 209 -27.30 3.98 4.95
C LEU A 209 -26.48 5.21 5.37
N LYS A 210 -27.08 6.13 6.12
CA LYS A 210 -26.50 7.42 6.53
C LYS A 210 -25.15 7.25 7.26
N VAL A 211 -25.08 6.35 8.25
CA VAL A 211 -23.88 6.14 9.07
C VAL A 211 -22.69 5.61 8.24
N PRO A 212 -22.83 4.54 7.42
CA PRO A 212 -21.79 4.13 6.49
C PRO A 212 -21.34 5.23 5.52
N CYS A 213 -22.25 6.04 4.99
CA CYS A 213 -21.88 7.19 4.15
C CYS A 213 -20.97 8.17 4.89
N LYS A 214 -21.30 8.51 6.15
CA LYS A 214 -20.47 9.39 6.97
C LYS A 214 -19.09 8.78 7.25
N ILE A 215 -19.03 7.53 7.68
CA ILE A 215 -17.76 6.84 7.97
C ILE A 215 -16.87 6.80 6.73
N ALA A 216 -17.45 6.44 5.57
CA ALA A 216 -16.71 6.39 4.32
C ALA A 216 -16.20 7.78 3.91
N PHE A 217 -17.05 8.82 4.01
CA PHE A 217 -16.66 10.21 3.77
C PHE A 217 -15.48 10.64 4.66
N ASP A 218 -15.57 10.44 5.98
CA ASP A 218 -14.55 10.85 6.94
C ASP A 218 -13.20 10.15 6.64
N GLN A 219 -13.23 8.86 6.31
CA GLN A 219 -12.05 8.09 5.92
C GLN A 219 -11.44 8.56 4.60
N MET A 220 -12.26 8.81 3.59
CA MET A 220 -11.83 9.23 2.26
C MET A 220 -11.24 10.66 2.27
N VAL A 221 -11.85 11.58 3.01
CA VAL A 221 -11.34 12.95 3.17
C VAL A 221 -10.02 12.94 3.92
N SER A 222 -9.92 12.18 5.00
CA SER A 222 -8.67 12.02 5.76
C SER A 222 -7.55 11.45 4.88
N ALA A 223 -7.84 10.40 4.10
CA ALA A 223 -6.90 9.80 3.16
C ALA A 223 -6.48 10.77 2.04
N ARG A 224 -7.41 11.56 1.51
CA ARG A 224 -7.15 12.61 0.50
C ARG A 224 -6.27 13.72 1.09
N GLY A 225 -6.52 14.12 2.33
CA GLY A 225 -5.72 15.11 3.06
C GLY A 225 -4.28 14.63 3.26
N LEU A 226 -4.10 13.38 3.72
CA LEU A 226 -2.78 12.77 3.87
C LEU A 226 -2.04 12.70 2.52
N ARG A 227 -2.72 12.25 1.46
CA ARG A 227 -2.14 12.19 0.11
C ARG A 227 -1.66 13.56 -0.35
N ASN A 228 -2.48 14.60 -0.17
CA ASN A 228 -2.15 15.97 -0.59
C ASN A 228 -0.94 16.54 0.16
N LYS A 229 -0.74 16.15 1.42
CA LYS A 229 0.46 16.53 2.21
C LYS A 229 1.69 15.72 1.81
N THR A 230 1.53 14.42 1.54
CA THR A 230 2.64 13.52 1.22
C THR A 230 3.18 13.72 -0.19
N LEU A 231 2.33 14.01 -1.17
CA LEU A 231 2.74 14.09 -2.57
C LEU A 231 3.85 15.14 -2.82
N PRO A 232 3.77 16.38 -2.30
CA PRO A 232 4.86 17.36 -2.42
C PRO A 232 6.14 16.93 -1.70
N LEU A 233 6.01 16.26 -0.55
CA LEU A 233 7.16 15.75 0.20
C LEU A 233 7.89 14.66 -0.57
N LEU A 234 7.16 13.74 -1.20
CA LEU A 234 7.75 12.73 -2.06
C LEU A 234 8.52 13.37 -3.23
N ALA A 235 7.92 14.37 -3.90
CA ALA A 235 8.60 15.09 -4.97
C ALA A 235 9.89 15.79 -4.49
N HIS A 236 9.88 16.35 -3.28
CA HIS A 236 11.07 16.92 -2.66
C HIS A 236 12.17 15.89 -2.42
N TYR A 237 11.85 14.75 -1.81
CA TYR A 237 12.85 13.70 -1.54
C TYR A 237 13.41 13.07 -2.81
N VAL A 238 12.59 12.95 -3.86
CA VAL A 238 13.06 12.47 -5.17
C VAL A 238 14.07 13.45 -5.78
N ARG A 239 13.83 14.76 -5.63
CA ARG A 239 14.79 15.78 -6.10
C ARG A 239 16.11 15.72 -5.31
N GLU A 240 16.05 15.64 -3.99
CA GLU A 240 17.27 15.53 -3.17
C GLU A 240 18.07 14.27 -3.49
N ALA A 241 17.38 13.14 -3.68
CA ALA A 241 18.02 11.89 -4.07
C ALA A 241 18.69 11.98 -5.44
N ARG A 242 18.08 12.72 -6.38
CA ARG A 242 18.64 12.97 -7.71
C ARG A 242 19.91 13.82 -7.64
N GLU A 243 19.87 14.93 -6.91
CA GLU A 243 21.02 15.81 -6.72
C GLU A 243 22.20 15.06 -6.08
N ALA A 244 21.94 14.24 -5.06
CA ALA A 244 22.96 13.42 -4.42
C ALA A 244 23.56 12.39 -5.39
N TYR A 245 22.71 11.72 -6.17
CA TYR A 245 23.15 10.73 -7.16
C TYR A 245 24.02 11.34 -8.26
N GLU A 246 23.62 12.49 -8.80
CA GLU A 246 24.38 13.21 -9.83
C GLU A 246 25.74 13.68 -9.30
N ALA A 247 25.80 14.14 -8.04
CA ALA A 247 27.05 14.53 -7.39
C ALA A 247 28.02 13.34 -7.22
N ASP A 248 27.51 12.18 -6.79
CA ASP A 248 28.29 10.95 -6.66
C ASP A 248 28.85 10.48 -8.01
N GLN A 249 28.04 10.55 -9.08
CA GLN A 249 28.49 10.21 -10.43
C GLN A 249 29.57 11.16 -10.94
N ALA A 250 29.43 12.46 -10.70
CA ALA A 250 30.42 13.46 -11.10
C ALA A 250 31.78 13.20 -10.42
N LEU A 251 31.78 12.89 -9.11
CA LEU A 251 32.99 12.54 -8.37
C LEU A 251 33.67 11.28 -8.95
N MET A 252 32.88 10.24 -9.23
CA MET A 252 33.40 9.00 -9.85
C MET A 252 33.97 9.21 -11.26
N SER A 253 33.43 10.14 -12.04
CA SER A 253 33.94 10.47 -13.38
C SER A 253 35.19 11.34 -13.38
N SER A 254 35.53 11.92 -12.22
CA SER A 254 36.68 12.82 -12.03
C SER A 254 37.88 12.16 -11.33
N SER A 255 37.75 10.88 -10.95
CA SER A 255 38.78 10.04 -10.32
C SER A 255 39.36 9.04 -11.31
#